data_AF-A0A2I0FUE3-F1
#
_entry.id   AF-A0A2I0FUE3-F1
#
_cell.length_a   1.000
_cell.length_b   1.000
_cell.length_c   1.000
_cell.angle_alpha   90.00
_cell.angle_beta   90.00
_cell.angle_gamma   90.00
#
_symmetry.space_group_name_H-M   'P 1'
#
loop_
_entity.id
_entity.type
_entity.pdbx_description
1 polymer ?
#
loop_
_entity_poly.entity_id
_entity_poly.type
_entity_poly.pdbx_seq_one_letter_code
_entity_poly.pdbx_strand_id
1 'polypeptide(L)'
;MLFKKSLVIVALSLMSAGCDNAKSQPNETVSTTAQATLIPMPALPIIQNTLRQMAPTLQGEFDLSVIQRICLLARGEVTLERVRHSLINDGVDPDSIPMQGHPLSYLVNQDQAGRQTLCAAWLANSVTLPLDRNEFVEKRPREIIEKENKKTLTKTLWDETIVEEQLNTVLASKMSLLRANAEFYALIANELAQKRGQTLDQYAAEVKSTFAAAAPYYLKRVQEHFSPSAKGYQLTAYQQGNYAFTTDGGYHFARDAHETLLTYGGMNWLGKGEIMGEKYVLYVALFPEQVVTAIRTASPVH
;
A
#
# COMPACT_ATOMS: atom_id res chain seq x y z
N MET A 1 -33.39 -40.35 -39.14
CA MET A 1 -33.16 -41.64 -39.83
C MET A 1 -31.68 -41.72 -40.23
N LEU A 2 -31.01 -42.79 -39.77
CA LEU A 2 -29.75 -43.41 -40.25
C LEU A 2 -28.45 -42.56 -40.20
N PHE A 3 -27.65 -42.57 -39.12
CA PHE A 3 -26.61 -43.55 -38.65
C PHE A 3 -25.39 -43.80 -39.56
N LYS A 4 -24.20 -43.43 -39.05
CA LYS A 4 -22.90 -44.17 -39.10
C LYS A 4 -21.87 -43.38 -38.26
N LYS A 5 -21.63 -43.71 -36.99
CA LYS A 5 -20.63 -44.66 -36.42
C LYS A 5 -19.23 -44.57 -37.05
N SER A 6 -18.26 -44.07 -36.28
CA SER A 6 -16.94 -44.70 -36.13
C SER A 6 -16.34 -44.34 -34.78
N LEU A 7 -16.07 -45.40 -34.02
CA LEU A 7 -15.42 -45.47 -32.72
C LEU A 7 -14.05 -46.10 -33.00
N VAL A 8 -12.95 -45.48 -32.57
CA VAL A 8 -11.64 -46.15 -32.54
C VAL A 8 -11.11 -46.06 -31.11
N ILE A 9 -11.12 -47.22 -30.46
CA ILE A 9 -10.45 -47.54 -29.21
C ILE A 9 -9.05 -48.03 -29.60
N VAL A 10 -8.01 -47.48 -28.97
CA VAL A 10 -6.73 -48.18 -28.82
C VAL A 10 -6.36 -48.13 -27.35
N ALA A 11 -6.39 -49.31 -26.73
CA ALA A 11 -5.76 -49.61 -25.46
C ALA A 11 -4.63 -50.59 -25.75
N LEU A 12 -3.42 -50.36 -25.23
CA LEU A 12 -2.46 -51.43 -24.90
C LEU A 12 -1.36 -50.94 -23.95
N SER A 13 -1.63 -51.11 -22.66
CA SER A 13 -0.86 -51.79 -21.61
C SER A 13 0.65 -52.07 -21.73
N LEU A 14 1.33 -51.73 -20.62
CA LEU A 14 2.30 -52.53 -19.81
C LEU A 14 3.64 -52.97 -20.45
N MET A 15 4.77 -52.56 -19.86
CA MET A 15 5.52 -53.37 -18.88
C MET A 15 6.83 -52.73 -18.38
N SER A 16 7.09 -53.06 -17.12
CA SER A 16 8.18 -52.81 -16.16
C SER A 16 9.60 -53.26 -16.55
N ALA A 17 10.64 -52.59 -16.01
CA ALA A 17 11.84 -53.21 -15.40
C ALA A 17 12.82 -52.15 -14.82
N GLY A 18 13.45 -52.47 -13.68
CA GLY A 18 14.64 -51.79 -13.11
C GLY A 18 14.53 -51.54 -11.60
N CYS A 19 14.61 -52.56 -10.73
CA CYS A 19 15.82 -53.16 -10.12
C CYS A 19 16.71 -52.19 -9.31
N ASP A 20 16.66 -52.39 -7.99
CA ASP A 20 17.67 -52.25 -6.94
C ASP A 20 18.99 -51.54 -7.25
N ASN A 21 19.29 -50.52 -6.45
CA ASN A 21 20.65 -50.30 -5.96
C ASN A 21 20.62 -49.80 -4.52
N ALA A 22 20.85 -50.72 -3.60
CA ALA A 22 21.33 -50.41 -2.27
C ALA A 22 22.71 -49.76 -2.36
N LYS A 23 22.80 -48.46 -2.07
CA LYS A 23 24.05 -47.80 -1.68
C LYS A 23 23.78 -46.82 -0.54
N SER A 24 24.20 -47.27 0.64
CA SER A 24 24.93 -46.51 1.66
C SER A 24 24.43 -45.10 1.98
N GLN A 25 23.77 -44.98 3.13
CA GLN A 25 23.63 -43.74 3.88
C GLN A 25 25.01 -43.05 4.04
N PRO A 26 25.12 -41.74 3.79
CA PRO A 26 25.91 -40.89 4.66
C PRO A 26 25.08 -40.61 5.92
N ASN A 27 25.64 -40.94 7.08
CA ASN A 27 25.19 -40.41 8.36
C ASN A 27 25.22 -38.87 8.28
N GLU A 28 24.09 -38.26 7.97
CA GLU A 28 23.81 -36.90 8.42
C GLU A 28 23.79 -36.97 9.94
N THR A 29 24.87 -36.48 10.54
CA THR A 29 24.85 -36.01 11.91
C THR A 29 23.82 -34.89 11.94
N VAL A 30 22.58 -35.26 12.25
CA VAL A 30 21.53 -34.33 12.64
C VAL A 30 22.06 -33.64 13.89
N SER A 31 22.71 -32.50 13.70
CA SER A 31 22.86 -31.52 14.76
C SER A 31 21.44 -31.11 15.13
N THR A 32 20.94 -31.67 16.22
CA THR A 32 19.77 -31.19 16.95
C THR A 32 20.10 -29.83 17.58
N THR A 33 20.39 -28.83 16.74
CA THR A 33 20.09 -27.45 17.09
C THR A 33 18.59 -27.38 17.26
N ALA A 34 18.13 -27.03 18.46
CA ALA A 34 16.72 -26.89 18.78
C ALA A 34 16.01 -26.15 17.63
N GLN A 35 15.06 -26.83 16.98
CA GLN A 35 14.22 -26.17 15.98
C GLN A 35 13.50 -25.02 16.70
N ALA A 36 13.97 -23.80 16.45
CA ALA A 36 13.33 -22.59 16.92
C ALA A 36 11.86 -22.67 16.49
N THR A 37 10.93 -22.54 17.45
CA THR A 37 9.51 -22.56 17.14
C THR A 37 9.19 -21.33 16.30
N LEU A 38 9.03 -21.52 14.99
CA LEU A 38 8.69 -20.45 14.05
C LEU A 38 7.18 -20.25 14.02
N ILE A 39 6.74 -19.01 14.16
CA ILE A 39 5.32 -18.65 14.14
C ILE A 39 4.95 -18.15 12.74
N PRO A 40 3.98 -18.78 12.05
CA PRO A 40 3.51 -18.30 10.77
C PRO A 40 2.69 -17.01 10.95
N MET A 41 3.02 -15.97 10.20
CA MET A 41 2.32 -14.68 10.23
C MET A 41 2.09 -14.14 8.80
N PRO A 42 0.98 -13.44 8.52
CA PRO A 42 0.79 -12.78 7.24
C PRO A 42 1.81 -11.65 7.06
N ALA A 43 2.37 -11.51 5.85
CA ALA A 43 3.35 -10.47 5.55
C ALA A 43 2.73 -9.06 5.53
N LEU A 44 1.47 -8.93 5.11
CA LEU A 44 0.84 -7.64 4.87
C LEU A 44 0.87 -6.68 6.09
N PRO A 45 0.49 -7.08 7.32
CA PRO A 45 0.58 -6.19 8.48
C PRO A 45 1.99 -5.72 8.80
N ILE A 46 3.00 -6.57 8.58
CA ILE A 46 4.41 -6.23 8.82
C ILE A 46 4.87 -5.18 7.80
N ILE A 47 4.53 -5.37 6.52
CA ILE A 47 4.83 -4.41 5.45
C ILE A 47 4.15 -3.07 5.74
N GLN A 48 2.83 -3.07 5.95
CA GLN A 48 2.05 -1.85 6.18
C GLN A 48 2.52 -1.07 7.41
N ASN A 49 2.76 -1.76 8.53
CA ASN A 49 3.24 -1.11 9.74
C ASN A 49 4.63 -0.50 9.55
N THR A 50 5.52 -1.22 8.86
CA THR A 50 6.87 -0.74 8.59
C THR A 50 6.85 0.50 7.69
N LEU A 51 6.08 0.47 6.60
CA LEU A 51 5.99 1.62 5.70
C LEU A 51 5.32 2.82 6.36
N ARG A 52 4.36 2.60 7.26
CA ARG A 52 3.78 3.68 8.08
C ARG A 52 4.83 4.38 8.95
N GLN A 53 5.78 3.63 9.49
CA GLN A 53 6.89 4.18 10.28
C GLN A 53 7.96 4.86 9.41
N MET A 54 8.03 4.54 8.11
CA MET A 54 8.89 5.25 7.15
C MET A 54 8.25 6.55 6.66
N ALA A 55 6.92 6.60 6.62
CA ALA A 55 6.21 7.83 6.30
C ALA A 55 6.43 8.84 7.44
N PRO A 56 6.72 10.09 7.11
CA PRO A 56 6.85 11.12 8.11
C PRO A 56 5.52 11.35 8.84
N THR A 57 5.59 11.59 10.14
CA THR A 57 4.43 11.77 11.00
C THR A 57 3.93 13.22 10.92
N LEU A 58 2.66 13.42 10.56
CA LEU A 58 2.02 14.75 10.55
C LEU A 58 1.66 15.28 11.96
N GLN A 59 2.11 14.62 13.02
CA GLN A 59 1.72 14.94 14.40
C GLN A 59 2.61 16.04 14.98
N GLY A 60 2.36 17.29 14.56
CA GLY A 60 2.74 18.50 15.31
C GLY A 60 3.86 19.35 14.72
N GLU A 61 4.82 18.77 13.98
CA GLU A 61 5.96 19.52 13.42
C GLU A 61 6.03 19.48 11.88
N PHE A 62 5.24 18.62 11.25
CA PHE A 62 5.38 18.31 9.84
C PHE A 62 4.09 18.56 9.06
N ASP A 63 4.08 19.66 8.30
CA ASP A 63 2.95 20.11 7.48
C ASP A 63 2.87 19.28 6.17
N LEU A 64 1.64 19.00 5.72
CA LEU A 64 1.37 18.40 4.42
C LEU A 64 2.05 19.18 3.28
N SER A 65 2.16 20.50 3.40
CA SER A 65 2.84 21.36 2.42
C SER A 65 4.32 20.99 2.24
N VAL A 66 5.01 20.57 3.30
CA VAL A 66 6.40 20.10 3.26
C VAL A 66 6.50 18.82 2.45
N ILE A 67 5.59 17.88 2.69
CA ILE A 67 5.57 16.61 1.94
C ILE A 67 5.29 16.80 0.48
N GLN A 68 4.34 17.67 0.15
CA GLN A 68 4.05 17.99 -1.24
C GLN A 68 5.32 18.48 -1.94
N ARG A 69 6.09 19.37 -1.31
CA ARG A 69 7.37 19.86 -1.86
C ARG A 69 8.43 18.77 -1.97
N ILE A 70 8.58 17.92 -0.95
CA ILE A 70 9.47 16.74 -1.02
C ILE A 70 9.07 15.84 -2.20
N CYS A 71 7.78 15.57 -2.37
CA CYS A 71 7.25 14.75 -3.45
C CYS A 71 7.40 15.37 -4.84
N LEU A 72 7.29 16.70 -4.96
CA LEU A 72 7.57 17.41 -6.21
C LEU A 72 9.04 17.28 -6.58
N LEU A 73 9.96 17.45 -5.62
CA LEU A 73 11.40 17.23 -5.83
C LEU A 73 11.73 15.77 -6.16
N ALA A 74 11.12 14.82 -5.44
CA ALA A 74 11.31 13.38 -5.63
C ALA A 74 10.97 12.92 -7.06
N ARG A 75 9.93 13.52 -7.64
CA ARG A 75 9.47 13.26 -9.01
C ARG A 75 10.17 14.11 -10.07
N GLY A 76 11.00 15.07 -9.67
CA GLY A 76 11.68 16.00 -10.59
C GLY A 76 10.75 17.05 -11.22
N GLU A 77 9.58 17.29 -10.62
CA GLU A 77 8.58 18.26 -11.13
C GLU A 77 8.95 19.71 -10.77
N VAL A 78 9.81 19.89 -9.77
CA VAL A 78 10.40 21.18 -9.39
C VAL A 78 11.88 21.02 -9.09
N THR A 79 12.65 22.11 -9.19
CA THR A 79 14.06 22.16 -8.81
C THR A 79 14.23 22.56 -7.33
N LEU A 80 15.40 22.27 -6.75
CA LEU A 80 15.74 22.69 -5.39
C LEU A 80 15.69 24.22 -5.26
N GLU A 81 16.16 24.95 -6.26
CA GLU A 81 16.16 26.41 -6.33
C GLU A 81 14.74 26.96 -6.26
N ARG A 82 13.79 26.34 -6.99
CA ARG A 82 12.38 26.73 -6.94
C ARG A 82 11.78 26.49 -5.56
N VAL A 83 12.13 25.40 -4.89
CA VAL A 83 11.69 25.11 -3.52
C VAL A 83 12.31 26.10 -2.54
N ARG A 84 13.60 26.41 -2.66
CA ARG A 84 14.28 27.41 -1.82
C ARG A 84 13.66 28.79 -1.95
N HIS A 85 13.35 29.24 -3.18
CA HIS A 85 12.61 30.49 -3.39
C HIS A 85 11.22 30.46 -2.75
N SER A 86 10.53 29.33 -2.84
CA SER A 86 9.22 29.18 -2.20
C SER A 86 9.31 29.24 -0.69
N LEU A 87 10.33 28.64 -0.06
CA LEU A 87 10.57 28.73 1.39
C LEU A 87 10.78 30.19 1.84
N ILE A 88 11.56 30.96 1.08
CA ILE A 88 11.79 32.39 1.35
C ILE A 88 10.45 33.16 1.30
N ASN A 89 9.60 32.87 0.30
CA ASN A 89 8.28 33.50 0.19
C ASN A 89 7.36 33.14 1.37
N ASP A 90 7.56 31.97 1.98
CA ASP A 90 6.83 31.54 3.18
C ASP A 90 7.47 32.08 4.48
N GLY A 91 8.50 32.92 4.39
CA GLY A 91 9.21 33.49 5.53
C GLY A 91 10.21 32.54 6.21
N VAL A 92 10.60 31.45 5.55
CA VAL A 92 11.57 30.47 6.05
C VAL A 92 12.92 30.70 5.37
N ASP A 93 13.97 30.90 6.17
CA ASP A 93 15.35 31.00 5.68
C ASP A 93 15.90 29.60 5.32
N PRO A 94 16.13 29.27 4.03
CA PRO A 94 16.61 27.95 3.63
C PRO A 94 18.03 27.64 4.10
N ASP A 95 18.85 28.66 4.41
CA ASP A 95 20.23 28.49 4.89
C ASP A 95 20.28 28.15 6.40
N SER A 96 19.20 28.45 7.12
CA SER A 96 19.03 28.05 8.51
C SER A 96 18.64 26.57 8.69
N ILE A 97 18.21 25.89 7.62
CA ILE A 97 17.77 24.50 7.66
C ILE A 97 18.99 23.57 7.64
N PRO A 98 19.17 22.69 8.64
CA PRO A 98 20.26 21.72 8.63
C PRO A 98 20.23 20.82 7.39
N MET A 99 21.39 20.49 6.81
CA MET A 99 21.48 19.59 5.65
C MET A 99 21.07 18.14 5.95
N GLN A 100 21.10 17.74 7.22
CA GLN A 100 20.77 16.39 7.70
C GLN A 100 20.15 16.45 9.09
N GLY A 101 19.48 15.36 9.49
CA GLY A 101 18.94 15.19 10.84
C GLY A 101 17.67 16.00 11.14
N HIS A 102 17.22 16.83 10.21
CA HIS A 102 16.00 17.62 10.35
C HIS A 102 14.96 17.22 9.29
N PRO A 103 13.64 17.20 9.59
CA PRO A 103 12.62 16.84 8.59
C PRO A 103 12.64 17.72 7.33
N LEU A 104 12.94 19.02 7.49
CA LEU A 104 13.07 19.95 6.36
C LEU A 104 14.38 19.80 5.58
N SER A 105 15.35 19.00 6.05
CA SER A 105 16.63 18.77 5.34
C SER A 105 16.41 18.32 3.89
N TYR A 106 15.36 17.53 3.65
CA TYR A 106 15.02 17.02 2.32
C TYR A 106 14.56 18.10 1.32
N LEU A 107 14.19 19.30 1.80
CA LEU A 107 13.86 20.44 0.95
C LEU A 107 15.09 21.21 0.45
N VAL A 108 16.25 21.03 1.11
CA VAL A 108 17.44 21.85 0.88
C VAL A 108 18.69 21.04 0.52
N ASN A 109 18.74 19.75 0.84
CA ASN A 109 19.88 18.89 0.55
C ASN A 109 19.84 18.27 -0.87
N GLN A 110 20.88 17.52 -1.24
CA GLN A 110 20.99 16.85 -2.55
C GLN A 110 20.48 15.38 -2.53
N ASP A 111 19.86 14.92 -1.43
CA ASP A 111 19.50 13.51 -1.24
C ASP A 111 18.22 13.11 -2.00
N GLN A 112 18.38 12.80 -3.29
CA GLN A 112 17.26 12.39 -4.14
C GLN A 112 16.67 11.04 -3.73
N ALA A 113 17.52 10.08 -3.33
CA ALA A 113 17.06 8.75 -2.93
C ALA A 113 16.21 8.80 -1.65
N GLY A 114 16.63 9.61 -0.67
CA GLY A 114 15.87 9.85 0.54
C GLY A 114 14.55 10.58 0.27
N ARG A 115 14.54 11.59 -0.60
CA ARG A 115 13.29 12.25 -1.06
C ARG A 115 12.32 11.26 -1.71
N GLN A 116 12.81 10.41 -2.60
CA GLN A 116 12.00 9.39 -3.27
C GLN A 116 11.43 8.39 -2.26
N THR A 117 12.25 7.93 -1.32
CA THR A 117 11.83 7.00 -0.26
C THR A 117 10.74 7.61 0.61
N LEU A 118 10.92 8.84 1.09
CA LEU A 118 9.93 9.53 1.92
C LEU A 118 8.64 9.80 1.17
N CYS A 119 8.73 10.27 -0.08
CA CYS A 119 7.54 10.51 -0.89
C CYS A 119 6.78 9.21 -1.17
N ALA A 120 7.48 8.15 -1.55
CA ALA A 120 6.87 6.84 -1.80
C ALA A 120 6.19 6.30 -0.53
N ALA A 121 6.85 6.38 0.63
CA ALA A 121 6.30 5.93 1.89
C ALA A 121 5.06 6.74 2.28
N TRP A 122 5.11 8.07 2.14
CA TRP A 122 3.95 8.94 2.36
C TRP A 122 2.77 8.56 1.46
N LEU A 123 3.01 8.47 0.16
CA LEU A 123 1.99 8.14 -0.84
C LEU A 123 1.36 6.76 -0.57
N ALA A 124 2.17 5.75 -0.27
CA ALA A 124 1.71 4.41 0.08
C ALA A 124 0.78 4.39 1.29
N ASN A 125 1.00 5.28 2.27
CA ASN A 125 0.13 5.40 3.44
C ASN A 125 -1.08 6.32 3.23
N SER A 126 -0.99 7.28 2.31
CA SER A 126 -2.04 8.28 2.05
C SER A 126 -3.37 7.69 1.55
N VAL A 127 -3.37 6.43 1.07
CA VAL A 127 -4.59 5.70 0.70
C VAL A 127 -5.51 5.44 1.90
N THR A 128 -4.97 5.49 3.11
CA THR A 128 -5.74 5.31 4.36
C THR A 128 -6.38 6.60 4.85
N LEU A 129 -6.07 7.75 4.24
CA LEU A 129 -6.63 9.06 4.58
C LEU A 129 -8.02 9.24 3.95
N PRO A 130 -8.94 9.98 4.60
CA PRO A 130 -10.23 10.33 4.01
C PRO A 130 -10.05 11.11 2.71
N LEU A 131 -11.10 11.16 1.89
CA LEU A 131 -11.16 12.12 0.79
C LEU A 131 -11.36 13.53 1.37
N ASP A 132 -10.54 14.49 0.93
CA ASP A 132 -10.76 15.90 1.23
C ASP A 132 -11.89 16.43 0.35
N ARG A 133 -12.99 16.86 0.97
CA ARG A 133 -14.16 17.41 0.26
C ARG A 133 -13.79 18.66 -0.53
N ASN A 134 -12.85 19.45 -0.05
CA ASN A 134 -12.47 20.69 -0.72
C ASN A 134 -11.81 20.43 -2.10
N GLU A 135 -11.35 19.19 -2.35
CA GLU A 135 -10.78 18.81 -3.63
C GLU A 135 -11.84 18.54 -4.70
N PHE A 136 -13.11 18.29 -4.35
CA PHE A 136 -14.14 17.89 -5.33
C PHE A 136 -15.56 18.44 -5.04
N VAL A 137 -15.73 19.33 -4.07
CA VAL A 137 -17.00 19.97 -3.73
C VAL A 137 -16.86 21.49 -3.87
N GLU A 138 -17.70 22.08 -4.70
CA GLU A 138 -17.80 23.53 -4.87
C GLU A 138 -19.04 24.08 -4.17
N LYS A 139 -18.90 25.28 -3.57
CA LYS A 139 -20.04 26.06 -3.06
C LYS A 139 -20.54 27.00 -4.15
N ARG A 140 -21.78 26.81 -4.58
CA ARG A 140 -22.42 27.64 -5.60
C ARG A 140 -23.51 28.51 -4.96
N PRO A 141 -23.50 29.82 -5.22
CA PRO A 141 -24.55 30.69 -4.69
C PRO A 141 -25.86 30.37 -5.40
N ARG A 142 -26.92 30.19 -4.61
CA ARG A 142 -28.30 30.08 -5.08
C ARG A 142 -29.10 31.18 -4.44
N GLU A 143 -29.62 32.08 -5.26
CA GLU A 143 -30.55 33.09 -4.80
C GLU A 143 -31.94 32.48 -4.63
N ILE A 144 -32.52 32.66 -3.44
CA ILE A 144 -33.92 32.38 -3.18
C ILE A 144 -34.65 33.68 -2.89
N ILE A 145 -35.87 33.77 -3.41
CA ILE A 145 -36.75 34.90 -3.20
C ILE A 145 -37.78 34.47 -2.15
N GLU A 146 -37.72 35.09 -0.98
CA GLU A 146 -38.66 34.84 0.11
C GLU A 146 -39.57 36.06 0.29
N LYS A 147 -40.88 35.84 0.37
CA LYS A 147 -41.85 36.90 0.67
C LYS A 147 -42.19 36.86 2.15
N GLU A 148 -41.65 37.81 2.90
CA GLU A 148 -41.93 38.00 4.32
C GLU A 148 -42.60 39.36 4.52
N ASN A 149 -43.76 39.40 5.18
CA ASN A 149 -44.47 40.65 5.50
C ASN A 149 -44.67 41.62 4.31
N LYS A 150 -45.12 41.11 3.16
CA LYS A 150 -45.31 41.87 1.90
C LYS A 150 -44.03 42.51 1.32
N LYS A 151 -42.85 42.18 1.86
CA LYS A 151 -41.55 42.55 1.29
C LYS A 151 -40.93 41.33 0.62
N THR A 152 -40.36 41.55 -0.57
CA THR A 152 -39.56 40.56 -1.26
C THR A 152 -38.13 40.66 -0.74
N LEU A 153 -37.63 39.59 -0.13
CA LEU A 153 -36.24 39.47 0.34
C LEU A 153 -35.51 38.48 -0.57
N THR A 154 -34.37 38.89 -1.11
CA THR A 154 -33.43 37.97 -1.77
C THR A 154 -32.45 37.47 -0.71
N LYS A 155 -32.41 36.15 -0.50
CA LYS A 155 -31.40 35.49 0.34
C LYS A 155 -30.48 34.66 -0.55
N THR A 156 -29.17 34.77 -0.33
CA THR A 156 -28.19 33.88 -0.97
C THR A 156 -27.99 32.65 -0.07
N LEU A 157 -28.38 31.49 -0.57
CA LEU A 157 -27.99 30.20 -0.02
C LEU A 157 -26.75 29.70 -0.76
N TRP A 158 -26.01 28.80 -0.12
CA TRP A 158 -24.83 28.17 -0.72
C TRP A 158 -25.12 26.68 -0.88
N ASP A 159 -25.30 26.25 -2.12
CA ASP A 159 -25.47 24.84 -2.46
C ASP A 159 -24.09 24.20 -2.65
N GLU A 160 -23.87 23.04 -2.03
CA GLU A 160 -22.67 22.24 -2.27
C GLU A 160 -22.91 21.30 -3.46
N THR A 161 -22.04 21.38 -4.46
CA THR A 161 -22.11 20.56 -5.67
C THR A 161 -20.84 19.76 -5.84
N ILE A 162 -20.95 18.46 -6.13
CA ILE A 162 -19.82 17.61 -6.51
C ILE A 162 -19.37 17.98 -7.92
N VAL A 163 -18.08 18.24 -8.08
CA VAL A 163 -17.45 18.45 -9.38
C VAL A 163 -16.91 17.11 -9.87
N GLU A 164 -17.64 16.47 -10.78
CA GLU A 164 -17.33 15.10 -11.25
C GLU A 164 -15.92 14.93 -11.80
N GLU A 165 -15.38 15.92 -12.51
CA GLU A 165 -14.01 15.87 -13.04
C GLU A 165 -12.96 15.83 -11.92
N GLN A 166 -13.17 16.64 -10.89
CA GLN A 166 -12.30 16.68 -9.72
C GLN A 166 -12.44 15.38 -8.91
N LEU A 167 -13.67 14.90 -8.70
CA LEU A 167 -13.91 13.62 -8.02
C LEU A 167 -13.21 12.47 -8.76
N ASN A 168 -13.36 12.38 -10.08
CA ASN A 168 -12.69 11.36 -10.89
C ASN A 168 -11.16 11.45 -10.79
N THR A 169 -10.61 12.65 -10.73
CA THR A 169 -9.18 12.88 -10.51
C THR A 169 -8.73 12.33 -9.16
N VAL A 170 -9.45 12.66 -8.08
CA VAL A 170 -9.17 12.19 -6.71
C VAL A 170 -9.26 10.66 -6.63
N LEU A 171 -10.33 10.08 -7.18
CA LEU A 171 -10.53 8.62 -7.16
C LEU A 171 -9.47 7.89 -8.01
N ALA A 172 -9.09 8.44 -9.15
CA ALA A 172 -8.01 7.92 -9.97
C ALA A 172 -6.69 7.91 -9.20
N SER A 173 -6.33 9.01 -8.53
CA SER A 173 -5.12 9.05 -7.70
C SER A 173 -5.15 7.99 -6.59
N LYS A 174 -6.27 7.80 -5.89
CA LYS A 174 -6.40 6.75 -4.86
C LYS A 174 -6.23 5.36 -5.47
N MET A 175 -6.87 5.09 -6.61
CA MET A 175 -6.76 3.80 -7.29
C MET A 175 -5.32 3.51 -7.76
N SER A 176 -4.63 4.51 -8.30
CA SER A 176 -3.23 4.36 -8.73
C SER A 176 -2.31 3.95 -7.58
N LEU A 177 -2.48 4.58 -6.43
CA LEU A 177 -1.75 4.26 -5.21
C LEU A 177 -2.09 2.86 -4.70
N LEU A 178 -3.37 2.48 -4.69
CA LEU A 178 -3.81 1.16 -4.22
C LEU A 178 -3.26 0.03 -5.09
N ARG A 179 -3.25 0.21 -6.41
CA ARG A 179 -2.68 -0.75 -7.37
C ARG A 179 -1.17 -0.86 -7.22
N ALA A 180 -0.47 0.28 -7.13
CA ALA A 180 0.97 0.29 -6.89
C ALA A 180 1.33 -0.36 -5.54
N ASN A 181 0.55 -0.10 -4.48
CA ASN A 181 0.73 -0.74 -3.18
C ASN A 181 0.59 -2.26 -3.30
N ALA A 182 -0.46 -2.76 -3.95
CA ALA A 182 -0.66 -4.19 -4.11
C ALA A 182 0.51 -4.86 -4.85
N GLU A 183 0.97 -4.28 -5.97
CA GLU A 183 2.08 -4.80 -6.77
C GLU A 183 3.41 -4.80 -5.99
N PHE A 184 3.77 -3.68 -5.35
CA PHE A 184 5.03 -3.57 -4.63
C PHE A 184 5.02 -4.34 -3.30
N TYR A 185 3.87 -4.43 -2.63
CA TYR A 185 3.78 -5.23 -1.41
C TYR A 185 3.86 -6.72 -1.72
N ALA A 186 3.35 -7.17 -2.88
CA ALA A 186 3.51 -8.55 -3.31
C ALA A 186 4.98 -8.87 -3.62
N LEU A 187 5.68 -7.95 -4.29
CA LEU A 187 7.12 -8.08 -4.53
C LEU A 187 7.89 -8.21 -3.21
N ILE A 188 7.66 -7.28 -2.28
CA ILE A 188 8.30 -7.31 -0.95
C ILE A 188 7.94 -8.61 -0.22
N ALA A 189 6.66 -8.95 -0.13
CA ALA A 189 6.20 -10.15 0.58
C ALA A 189 6.80 -11.43 0.02
N ASN A 190 6.97 -11.52 -1.30
CA ASN A 190 7.62 -12.65 -1.95
C ASN A 190 9.09 -12.78 -1.53
N GLU A 191 9.84 -11.66 -1.50
CA GLU A 191 11.23 -11.63 -1.02
C GLU A 191 11.33 -12.02 0.47
N LEU A 192 10.45 -11.49 1.32
CA LEU A 192 10.44 -11.81 2.75
C LEU A 192 10.13 -13.30 3.00
N ALA A 193 9.23 -13.89 2.22
CA ALA A 193 8.81 -15.29 2.40
C ALA A 193 9.98 -16.29 2.19
N GLN A 194 10.99 -15.92 1.41
CA GLN A 194 12.21 -16.72 1.23
C GLN A 194 13.15 -16.66 2.43
N LYS A 195 13.02 -15.65 3.29
CA LYS A 195 13.91 -15.37 4.44
C LYS A 195 13.30 -15.89 5.74
N ARG A 196 13.17 -17.20 5.88
CA ARG A 196 12.55 -17.84 7.05
C ARG A 196 13.41 -17.66 8.32
N GLY A 197 12.76 -17.63 9.48
CA GLY A 197 13.44 -17.62 10.78
C GLY A 197 13.94 -16.25 11.22
N GLN A 198 13.58 -15.17 10.51
CA GLN A 198 13.88 -13.82 10.94
C GLN A 198 12.96 -13.38 12.08
N THR A 199 13.46 -12.46 12.91
CA THR A 199 12.67 -11.71 13.89
C THR A 199 11.81 -10.66 13.19
N LEU A 200 10.81 -10.11 13.88
CA LEU A 200 9.98 -9.01 13.33
C LEU A 200 10.83 -7.79 12.97
N ASP A 201 11.85 -7.45 13.75
CA ASP A 201 12.72 -6.30 13.49
C ASP A 201 13.59 -6.52 12.25
N GLN A 202 14.06 -7.74 12.03
CA GLN A 202 14.80 -8.09 10.82
C GLN A 202 13.90 -8.03 9.58
N TYR A 203 12.67 -8.53 9.65
CA TYR A 203 11.70 -8.37 8.57
C TYR A 203 11.38 -6.88 8.33
N ALA A 204 11.20 -6.08 9.37
CA ALA A 204 10.97 -4.64 9.22
C ALA A 204 12.18 -3.93 8.57
N ALA A 205 13.42 -4.27 8.96
CA ALA A 205 14.62 -3.74 8.32
C ALA A 205 14.69 -4.11 6.83
N GLU A 206 14.32 -5.34 6.49
CA GLU A 206 14.27 -5.81 5.11
C GLU A 206 13.21 -5.09 4.28
N VAL A 207 12.00 -4.89 4.84
CA VAL A 207 10.95 -4.08 4.21
C VAL A 207 11.46 -2.66 3.94
N LYS A 208 12.10 -2.01 4.93
CA LYS A 208 12.64 -0.66 4.79
C LYS A 208 13.65 -0.59 3.65
N SER A 209 14.62 -1.50 3.64
CA SER A 209 15.67 -1.54 2.63
C SER A 209 15.10 -1.81 1.23
N THR A 210 14.23 -2.81 1.10
CA THR A 210 13.63 -3.20 -0.18
C THR A 210 12.74 -2.09 -0.73
N PHE A 211 11.90 -1.48 0.11
CA PHE A 211 11.01 -0.40 -0.33
C PHE A 211 11.79 0.88 -0.69
N ALA A 212 12.83 1.23 0.08
CA ALA A 212 13.68 2.38 -0.24
C ALA A 212 14.38 2.20 -1.60
N ALA A 213 14.91 1.01 -1.88
CA ALA A 213 15.51 0.69 -3.19
C ALA A 213 14.46 0.73 -4.32
N ALA A 214 13.22 0.33 -4.03
CA ALA A 214 12.11 0.29 -4.99
C ALA A 214 11.39 1.63 -5.18
N ALA A 215 11.65 2.63 -4.32
CA ALA A 215 10.93 3.91 -4.27
C ALA A 215 10.81 4.65 -5.61
N PRO A 216 11.88 4.85 -6.42
CA PRO A 216 11.73 5.51 -7.72
C PRO A 216 10.80 4.77 -8.68
N TYR A 217 10.83 3.42 -8.65
CA TYR A 217 9.95 2.59 -9.47
C TYR A 217 8.51 2.63 -8.98
N TYR A 218 8.31 2.66 -7.66
CA TYR A 218 6.99 2.83 -7.07
C TYR A 218 6.35 4.15 -7.53
N LEU A 219 7.08 5.27 -7.43
CA LEU A 219 6.60 6.58 -7.84
C LEU A 219 6.22 6.61 -9.33
N LYS A 220 7.08 6.03 -10.18
CA LYS A 220 6.77 5.88 -11.61
C LYS A 220 5.53 5.03 -11.84
N ARG A 221 5.38 3.93 -11.10
CA ARG A 221 4.25 3.02 -11.26
C ARG A 221 2.92 3.66 -10.85
N VAL A 222 2.92 4.50 -9.82
CA VAL A 222 1.75 5.32 -9.45
C VAL A 222 1.34 6.22 -10.62
N GLN A 223 2.28 6.85 -11.31
CA GLN A 223 1.98 7.68 -12.48
C GLN A 223 1.43 6.84 -13.65
N GLU A 224 2.00 5.66 -13.91
CA GLU A 224 1.51 4.76 -14.98
C GLU A 224 0.08 4.26 -14.73
N HIS A 225 -0.31 4.07 -13.46
CA HIS A 225 -1.66 3.67 -13.10
C HIS A 225 -2.66 4.84 -13.08
N PHE A 226 -2.20 6.08 -13.23
CA PHE A 226 -3.08 7.24 -13.19
C PHE A 226 -3.86 7.39 -14.49
N SER A 227 -5.17 7.09 -14.41
CA SER A 227 -6.10 7.22 -15.52
C SER A 227 -7.38 7.89 -15.02
N PRO A 228 -7.52 9.23 -15.16
CA PRO A 228 -8.67 9.98 -14.66
C PRO A 228 -9.90 9.95 -15.58
N SER A 229 -9.98 9.01 -16.54
CA SER A 229 -11.07 8.97 -17.52
C SER A 229 -12.44 8.95 -16.84
N ALA A 230 -13.18 10.06 -17.00
CA ALA A 230 -14.36 10.47 -16.22
C ALA A 230 -15.60 9.55 -16.24
N LYS A 231 -15.49 8.36 -16.85
CA LYS A 231 -16.56 7.35 -16.90
C LYS A 231 -16.20 6.07 -16.14
N GLY A 232 -14.96 5.98 -15.66
CA GLY A 232 -14.43 4.76 -15.07
C GLY A 232 -14.65 4.64 -13.58
N TYR A 233 -14.92 5.71 -12.83
CA TYR A 233 -15.08 5.66 -11.37
C TYR A 233 -16.49 6.00 -10.92
N GLN A 234 -16.97 5.29 -9.90
CA GLN A 234 -18.25 5.59 -9.26
C GLN A 234 -18.10 5.55 -7.75
N LEU A 235 -18.34 6.68 -7.08
CA LEU A 235 -18.43 6.75 -5.62
C LEU A 235 -19.72 6.06 -5.16
N THR A 236 -19.60 4.97 -4.41
CA THR A 236 -20.74 4.15 -3.95
C THR A 236 -21.10 4.41 -2.50
N ALA A 237 -20.18 4.91 -1.69
CA ALA A 237 -20.43 5.36 -0.32
C ALA A 237 -19.53 6.53 0.06
N TYR A 238 -20.07 7.49 0.81
CA TYR A 238 -19.31 8.60 1.38
C TYR A 238 -19.99 9.15 2.64
N GLN A 239 -19.45 8.83 3.82
CA GLN A 239 -20.00 9.30 5.09
C GLN A 239 -18.94 9.31 6.19
N GLN A 240 -18.79 10.44 6.89
CA GLN A 240 -17.93 10.58 8.08
C GLN A 240 -16.49 10.06 7.86
N GLY A 241 -15.92 10.35 6.69
CA GLY A 241 -14.57 9.91 6.31
C GLY A 241 -14.52 8.50 5.71
N ASN A 242 -15.52 7.65 5.95
CA ASN A 242 -15.64 6.37 5.26
C ASN A 242 -16.03 6.62 3.80
N TYR A 243 -15.42 5.88 2.88
CA TYR A 243 -15.76 5.98 1.48
C TYR A 243 -15.51 4.67 0.74
N ALA A 244 -16.30 4.46 -0.30
CA ALA A 244 -16.14 3.32 -1.20
C ALA A 244 -16.40 3.76 -2.64
N PHE A 245 -15.70 3.14 -3.58
CA PHE A 245 -15.90 3.38 -4.99
C PHE A 245 -15.62 2.12 -5.81
N THR A 246 -16.16 2.09 -7.01
CA THR A 246 -15.91 1.03 -8.00
C THR A 246 -15.24 1.61 -9.23
N THR A 247 -14.63 0.73 -10.02
CA THR A 247 -14.15 1.07 -11.35
C THR A 247 -14.82 0.21 -12.43
N ASP A 248 -14.90 0.72 -13.65
CA ASP A 248 -15.27 -0.04 -14.86
C ASP A 248 -14.34 -1.25 -15.10
N GLY A 249 -13.06 -1.14 -14.71
CA GLY A 249 -12.09 -2.21 -14.72
C GLY A 249 -12.32 -3.33 -13.68
N GLY A 250 -13.45 -3.36 -12.97
CA GLY A 250 -13.80 -4.45 -12.05
C GLY A 250 -13.15 -4.38 -10.66
N TYR A 251 -12.57 -3.23 -10.31
CA TYR A 251 -12.08 -2.98 -8.96
C TYR A 251 -13.19 -2.45 -8.06
N HIS A 252 -13.12 -2.81 -6.79
CA HIS A 252 -13.88 -2.17 -5.73
C HIS A 252 -12.93 -1.80 -4.59
N PHE A 253 -13.04 -0.56 -4.12
CA PHE A 253 -12.31 -0.10 -2.96
C PHE A 253 -13.28 0.34 -1.87
N ALA A 254 -12.99 -0.05 -0.63
CA ALA A 254 -13.69 0.42 0.56
C ALA A 254 -12.68 0.82 1.64
N ARG A 255 -12.99 1.91 2.34
CA ARG A 255 -12.22 2.42 3.48
C ARG A 255 -13.15 2.79 4.61
N ASP A 256 -12.82 2.30 5.80
CA ASP A 256 -13.41 2.74 7.06
C ASP A 256 -12.32 3.18 8.06
N ALA A 257 -12.70 3.34 9.34
CA ALA A 257 -11.79 3.76 10.40
C ALA A 257 -10.73 2.70 10.77
N HIS A 258 -10.92 1.44 10.38
CA HIS A 258 -10.11 0.29 10.79
C HIS A 258 -9.41 -0.38 9.62
N GLU A 259 -10.04 -0.41 8.45
CA GLU A 259 -9.55 -1.14 7.29
C GLU A 259 -9.61 -0.36 5.98
N THR A 260 -8.69 -0.72 5.09
CA THR A 260 -8.74 -0.42 3.66
C THR A 260 -8.75 -1.75 2.92
N LEU A 261 -9.69 -1.91 2.00
CA LEU A 261 -9.85 -3.12 1.21
C LEU A 261 -9.97 -2.76 -0.27
N LEU A 262 -9.04 -3.25 -1.07
CA LEU A 262 -9.14 -3.31 -2.53
C LEU A 262 -9.49 -4.73 -2.94
N THR A 263 -10.52 -4.88 -3.77
CA THR A 263 -10.86 -6.15 -4.44
C THR A 263 -10.87 -6.00 -5.95
N TYR A 264 -10.66 -7.11 -6.66
CA TYR A 264 -10.79 -7.20 -8.12
C TYR A 264 -11.38 -8.54 -8.51
N GLY A 265 -12.48 -8.50 -9.28
CA GLY A 265 -13.25 -9.70 -9.60
C GLY A 265 -13.75 -10.45 -8.35
N GLY A 266 -13.93 -9.75 -7.23
CA GLY A 266 -14.33 -10.35 -5.94
C GLY A 266 -13.20 -10.92 -5.09
N MET A 267 -11.96 -10.97 -5.59
CA MET A 267 -10.79 -11.42 -4.82
C MET A 267 -10.15 -10.25 -4.07
N ASN A 268 -9.66 -10.47 -2.84
CA ASN A 268 -8.96 -9.41 -2.11
C ASN A 268 -7.59 -9.17 -2.76
N TRP A 269 -7.40 -7.97 -3.29
CA TRP A 269 -6.14 -7.57 -3.89
C TRP A 269 -5.24 -6.88 -2.87
N LEU A 270 -5.81 -6.11 -1.95
CA LEU A 270 -5.03 -5.50 -0.87
C LEU A 270 -5.93 -5.32 0.34
N GLY A 271 -5.62 -6.02 1.43
CA GLY A 271 -6.41 -5.97 2.66
C GLY A 271 -6.70 -7.38 3.21
N LYS A 272 -7.23 -7.47 4.42
CA LYS A 272 -7.59 -8.76 5.06
C LYS A 272 -6.47 -9.81 5.11
N GLY A 273 -5.22 -9.34 5.16
CA GLY A 273 -4.02 -10.19 5.17
C GLY A 273 -3.60 -10.74 3.80
N GLU A 274 -4.30 -10.37 2.73
CA GLU A 274 -4.06 -10.82 1.35
C GLU A 274 -3.44 -9.70 0.50
N ILE A 275 -2.58 -10.11 -0.42
CA ILE A 275 -1.92 -9.26 -1.41
C ILE A 275 -2.04 -9.96 -2.76
N MET A 276 -2.68 -9.31 -3.74
CA MET A 276 -2.95 -9.88 -5.07
C MET A 276 -3.67 -11.22 -5.06
N GLY A 277 -4.58 -11.43 -4.11
CA GLY A 277 -5.34 -12.68 -3.96
C GLY A 277 -4.61 -13.76 -3.15
N GLU A 278 -3.39 -13.50 -2.69
CA GLU A 278 -2.54 -14.49 -2.03
C GLU A 278 -2.22 -14.12 -0.58
N LYS A 279 -2.08 -15.16 0.26
CA LYS A 279 -1.60 -15.03 1.64
C LYS A 279 -0.11 -15.37 1.71
N TYR A 280 0.72 -14.33 1.72
CA TYR A 280 2.15 -14.49 1.95
C TYR A 280 2.43 -14.74 3.43
N VAL A 281 2.96 -15.93 3.76
CA VAL A 281 3.25 -16.35 5.13
C VAL A 281 4.73 -16.20 5.43
N LEU A 282 5.05 -15.43 6.47
CA LEU A 282 6.38 -15.30 7.03
C LEU A 282 6.52 -16.24 8.24
N TYR A 283 7.68 -16.83 8.41
CA TYR A 283 7.95 -17.76 9.52
C TYR A 283 8.88 -17.09 10.52
N VAL A 284 8.29 -16.51 11.56
CA VAL A 284 8.93 -15.56 12.45
C VAL A 284 9.55 -16.27 13.66
N ALA A 285 10.81 -15.97 13.96
CA ALA A 285 11.44 -16.32 15.23
C ALA A 285 10.98 -15.33 16.30
N LEU A 286 9.76 -15.53 16.81
CA LEU A 286 9.10 -14.58 17.72
C LEU A 286 9.65 -14.65 19.15
N PHE A 287 10.06 -15.84 19.59
CA PHE A 287 10.46 -16.08 20.98
C PHE A 287 11.95 -16.41 21.08
N PRO A 288 12.66 -15.89 22.09
CA PRO A 288 13.98 -16.39 22.44
C PRO A 288 13.93 -17.89 22.75
N GLU A 289 15.00 -18.61 22.44
CA GLU A 289 15.10 -20.06 22.64
C GLU A 289 14.84 -20.48 24.10
N GLN A 290 15.21 -19.63 25.05
CA GLN A 290 14.99 -19.82 26.49
C GLN A 290 13.49 -19.96 26.83
N VAL A 291 12.64 -19.14 26.20
CA VAL A 291 11.18 -19.18 26.39
C VAL A 291 10.59 -20.46 25.80
N VAL A 292 11.02 -20.81 24.59
CA VAL A 292 10.60 -22.06 23.92
C VAL A 292 10.97 -23.28 24.77
N THR A 293 12.17 -23.28 25.34
CA THR A 293 12.68 -24.35 26.19
C THR A 293 11.88 -24.47 27.48
N ALA A 294 11.63 -23.35 28.17
CA ALA A 294 10.85 -23.32 29.41
C ALA A 294 9.42 -23.88 29.23
N ILE A 295 8.77 -23.59 28.09
CA ILE A 295 7.44 -24.14 27.79
C ILE A 295 7.51 -25.65 27.53
N ARG A 296 8.50 -26.11 26.74
CA ARG A 296 8.65 -27.54 26.42
C ARG A 296 8.97 -28.39 27.64
N THR A 297 9.74 -27.86 28.59
CA THR A 297 10.06 -28.57 29.84
C THR A 297 8.95 -28.49 30.88
N ALA A 298 8.04 -27.51 30.77
CA ALA A 298 6.86 -27.39 31.63
C ALA A 298 5.67 -28.25 31.19
N SER A 299 5.66 -28.81 29.97
CA SER A 299 4.62 -29.75 29.53
C SER A 299 4.86 -31.14 30.13
N PRO A 300 3.94 -31.66 30.97
CA PRO A 300 4.00 -33.05 31.39
C PRO A 300 3.77 -33.93 30.16
N VAL A 301 4.66 -34.89 29.93
CA VAL A 301 4.41 -35.98 28.99
C VAL A 301 3.22 -36.77 29.53
N HIS A 302 2.06 -36.66 28.87
CA HIS A 302 0.90 -37.52 29.05
C HIS A 302 0.71 -38.37 27.81
#